data_AF-A0A8D0EKF0-F1
#
_entry.id   AF-A0A8D0EKF0-F1
#
_cell.length_a   1.000
_cell.length_b   1.000
_cell.length_c   1.000
_cell.angle_alpha   90.00
_cell.angle_beta   90.00
_cell.angle_gamma   90.00
#
_symmetry.space_group_name_H-M   'P 1'
#
loop_
_entity.id
_entity.type
_entity.pdbx_description
1 polymer ?
#
loop_
_entity_poly.entity_id
_entity_poly.type
_entity_poly.pdbx_seq_one_letter_code
_entity_poly.pdbx_strand_id
1 'polypeptide(L)'
;MKALVALILLVQLPIHKAVPAAPPAPLGCDDPESEAAAEVAVSYINGHSHHGYKFALNRIENIRVLPQVSEELAETGCHILSPTPLANCTVRSFTEHVST
;
A
#
# COMPACT_ATOMS: atom_id res chain seq x y z
N MET A 1 -9.80 4.20 54.01
CA MET A 1 -8.59 3.52 53.48
C MET A 1 -8.85 2.84 52.13
N LYS A 2 -9.83 1.94 52.00
CA LYS A 2 -10.14 1.23 50.74
C LYS A 2 -10.49 2.15 49.55
N ALA A 3 -11.27 3.21 49.77
CA ALA A 3 -11.64 4.17 48.72
C ALA A 3 -10.44 4.99 48.20
N LEU A 4 -9.45 5.27 49.06
CA LEU A 4 -8.22 5.96 48.67
C LEU A 4 -7.33 5.05 47.83
N VAL A 5 -7.25 3.76 48.17
CA VAL A 5 -6.52 2.76 47.37
C VAL A 5 -7.14 2.60 45.98
N ALA A 6 -8.48 2.58 45.90
CA ALA A 6 -9.18 2.52 44.62
C ALA A 6 -8.94 3.77 43.74
N LEU A 7 -8.91 4.97 44.34
CA LEU A 7 -8.61 6.20 43.62
C LEU A 7 -7.17 6.25 43.09
N ILE A 8 -6.20 5.73 43.86
CA ILE A 8 -4.80 5.65 43.46
C ILE A 8 -4.63 4.69 42.26
N LEU A 9 -5.35 3.56 42.25
CA LEU A 9 -5.32 2.61 41.13
C LEU A 9 -5.94 3.19 39.85
N LEU A 10 -6.98 4.02 39.97
CA LEU A 10 -7.61 4.70 38.83
C LEU A 10 -6.71 5.80 38.23
N VAL A 11 -5.89 6.46 39.07
CA VAL A 11 -4.90 7.45 38.62
C VAL A 11 -3.71 6.81 37.90
N GLN A 12 -3.48 5.50 38.06
CA GLN A 12 -2.43 4.72 37.39
C GLN A 12 -2.87 4.14 36.02
N LEU A 13 -4.07 4.48 35.53
CA LEU A 13 -4.53 4.18 34.18
C LEU A 13 -4.25 5.29 33.12
N PRO A 14 -3.24 6.18 33.22
CA PRO A 14 -3.03 7.12 32.15
C PRO A 14 -2.45 6.35 30.97
N ILE A 15 -3.32 6.13 29.98
CA ILE A 15 -3.02 6.10 28.56
C ILE A 15 -1.78 5.25 28.26
N HIS A 16 -1.99 3.94 28.09
CA HIS A 16 -1.14 3.17 27.20
C HIS A 16 -1.25 3.85 25.83
N LYS A 17 -0.36 4.81 25.56
CA LYS A 17 -0.12 5.29 24.21
C LYS A 17 0.34 4.04 23.48
N ALA A 18 -0.47 3.57 22.53
CA ALA A 18 -0.03 2.57 21.58
C ALA A 18 1.25 3.13 20.96
N VAL A 19 2.39 2.56 21.35
CA VAL A 19 3.65 2.82 20.68
C VAL A 19 3.39 2.38 19.24
N PRO A 20 3.65 3.25 18.23
CA PRO A 20 3.56 2.84 16.85
C PRO A 20 4.31 1.52 16.72
N ALA A 21 3.65 0.50 16.15
CA ALA A 21 4.28 -0.79 15.95
C ALA A 21 5.65 -0.53 15.30
N ALA A 22 6.70 -1.08 15.92
CA ALA A 22 8.03 -0.97 15.34
C ALA A 22 7.95 -1.40 13.88
N PRO A 23 8.65 -0.73 12.96
CA PRO A 23 8.71 -1.17 11.58
C PRO A 23 9.00 -2.66 11.52
N PRO A 24 8.34 -3.42 10.63
CA PRO A 24 8.63 -4.84 10.48
C PRO A 24 10.14 -5.02 10.30
N ALA A 25 10.67 -6.10 10.89
CA ALA A 25 12.06 -6.43 10.72
C ALA A 25 12.40 -6.48 9.22
N PRO A 26 13.59 -6.01 8.81
CA PRO A 26 13.99 -6.09 7.40
C PRO A 26 13.89 -7.54 6.91
N LEU A 27 13.27 -7.75 5.75
CA LEU A 27 13.25 -9.04 5.08
C LEU A 27 14.65 -9.36 4.54
N GLY A 28 15.06 -10.61 4.68
CA GLY A 28 16.22 -11.20 4.03
C GLY A 28 15.93 -11.56 2.58
N CYS A 29 16.94 -11.57 1.72
CA CYS A 29 16.75 -11.89 0.30
C CYS A 29 16.30 -13.34 0.08
N ASP A 30 16.75 -14.27 0.92
CA ASP A 30 16.43 -15.69 0.83
C ASP A 30 15.18 -16.07 1.67
N ASP A 31 14.49 -15.08 2.23
CA ASP A 31 13.28 -15.33 2.99
C ASP A 31 12.16 -15.80 2.04
N PRO A 32 11.31 -16.77 2.47
CA PRO A 32 10.21 -17.25 1.64
C PRO A 32 9.27 -16.13 1.15
N GLU A 33 9.09 -15.09 1.96
CA GLU A 33 8.28 -13.92 1.61
C GLU A 33 8.90 -13.09 0.48
N SER A 34 10.24 -12.95 0.48
CA SER A 34 10.99 -12.26 -0.56
C SER A 34 10.90 -12.99 -1.90
N GLU A 35 11.03 -14.32 -1.88
CA GLU A 35 10.89 -15.17 -3.07
C GLU A 35 9.46 -15.11 -3.63
N ALA A 36 8.44 -15.16 -2.76
CA ALA A 36 7.05 -15.01 -3.16
C ALA A 36 6.78 -13.63 -3.80
N ALA A 37 7.32 -12.55 -3.23
CA ALA A 37 7.20 -11.21 -3.80
C ALA A 37 7.89 -11.11 -5.18
N ALA A 38 9.04 -11.77 -5.35
CA ALA A 38 9.73 -11.83 -6.62
C ALA A 38 8.95 -12.61 -7.68
N GLU A 39 8.27 -13.70 -7.31
CA GLU A 39 7.40 -14.45 -8.22
C GLU A 39 6.23 -13.58 -8.74
N VAL A 40 5.59 -12.82 -7.84
CA VAL A 40 4.54 -11.86 -8.21
C VAL A 40 5.08 -10.80 -9.19
N ALA A 41 6.26 -10.26 -8.91
CA ALA A 41 6.88 -9.26 -9.78
C ALA A 41 7.20 -9.81 -11.18
N VAL A 42 7.77 -11.02 -11.27
CA VAL A 42 8.07 -11.68 -12.55
C VAL A 42 6.79 -11.97 -13.34
N SER A 43 5.73 -12.42 -12.65
CA SER A 43 4.43 -12.64 -13.28
C SER A 43 3.84 -11.34 -13.83
N TYR A 44 3.84 -10.26 -13.04
CA TYR A 44 3.35 -8.95 -13.46
C TYR A 44 4.12 -8.43 -14.69
N ILE A 45 5.45 -8.48 -14.65
CA ILE A 45 6.31 -8.03 -15.75
C ILE A 45 6.00 -8.81 -17.02
N ASN A 46 5.95 -10.15 -16.95
CA ASN A 46 5.67 -10.97 -18.12
C ASN A 46 4.24 -10.80 -18.64
N GLY A 47 3.27 -10.53 -17.76
CA GLY A 47 1.87 -10.26 -18.14
C GLY A 47 1.66 -8.91 -18.82
N HIS A 48 2.49 -7.91 -18.53
CA HIS A 48 2.40 -6.55 -19.09
C HIS A 48 3.48 -6.26 -20.16
N SER A 49 4.38 -7.21 -20.40
CA SER A 49 5.37 -7.11 -21.48
C SER A 49 4.74 -7.59 -22.79
N HIS A 50 4.47 -6.67 -23.71
CA HIS A 50 3.83 -7.00 -25.00
C HIS A 50 4.82 -7.40 -26.11
N HIS A 51 6.13 -7.35 -25.85
CA HIS A 51 7.18 -7.61 -26.84
C HIS A 51 8.42 -8.27 -26.20
N GLY A 52 9.26 -8.90 -27.03
CA GLY A 52 10.53 -9.49 -26.61
C GLY A 52 10.41 -10.91 -26.06
N TYR A 53 11.34 -11.28 -25.18
CA TYR A 53 11.39 -12.59 -24.53
C TYR A 53 10.86 -12.52 -23.09
N LYS A 54 10.42 -13.66 -22.57
CA LYS A 54 9.97 -13.77 -21.19
C LYS A 54 11.15 -13.67 -20.22
N PHE A 55 10.89 -13.02 -19.10
CA PHE A 55 11.83 -12.87 -17.99
C PHE A 55 11.70 -14.05 -17.02
N ALA A 56 12.83 -14.47 -16.46
CA ALA A 56 12.92 -15.40 -15.34
C ALA A 56 13.68 -14.74 -14.20
N LEU A 57 13.35 -15.09 -12.95
CA LEU A 57 14.09 -14.61 -11.79
C LEU A 57 15.51 -15.19 -11.82
N ASN A 58 16.52 -14.35 -11.63
CA ASN A 58 17.92 -14.78 -11.51
C ASN A 58 18.42 -14.72 -10.05
N ARG A 59 18.23 -13.57 -9.39
CA ARG A 59 18.62 -13.36 -7.98
C ARG A 59 17.88 -12.16 -7.38
N ILE A 60 17.61 -12.23 -6.08
CA ILE A 60 17.18 -11.08 -5.26
C ILE A 60 18.42 -10.47 -4.60
N GLU A 61 18.73 -9.22 -4.92
CA GLU A 61 19.91 -8.53 -4.36
C GLU A 61 19.58 -7.60 -3.20
N ASN A 62 18.34 -7.10 -3.15
CA ASN A 62 17.88 -6.17 -2.15
C ASN A 62 16.36 -6.26 -2.05
N ILE A 63 15.83 -6.35 -0.83
CA ILE A 63 14.40 -6.25 -0.56
C ILE A 63 14.14 -5.15 0.47
N ARG A 64 13.10 -4.36 0.21
CA ARG A 64 12.61 -3.34 1.13
C ARG A 64 11.11 -3.43 1.21
N VAL A 65 10.61 -3.54 2.43
CA VAL A 65 9.18 -3.35 2.71
C VAL A 65 8.95 -1.85 2.80
N LEU A 66 8.29 -1.29 1.78
CA LEU A 66 7.85 0.09 1.82
C LEU A 66 6.58 0.17 2.69
N PRO A 67 6.42 1.21 3.53
CA PRO A 67 5.13 1.48 4.16
C PRO A 67 4.08 1.63 3.04
N GLN A 68 2.90 1.03 3.21
CA GLN A 68 1.82 1.14 2.23
C GLN A 68 1.58 2.61 1.88
N VAL A 69 1.89 2.98 0.64
CA VAL A 69 1.54 4.30 0.11
C VAL A 69 0.13 4.17 -0.44
N SER A 70 -0.81 4.83 0.23
CA SER A 70 -2.19 4.92 -0.23
C SER A 70 -2.28 6.06 -1.23
N GLU A 71 -2.39 5.71 -2.51
CA GLU A 71 -2.57 6.66 -3.60
C GLU A 71 -4.04 6.67 -4.01
N GLU A 72 -4.69 7.83 -3.91
CA GLU A 72 -6.06 8.01 -4.37
C GLU A 72 -6.02 8.50 -5.82
N LEU A 73 -6.38 7.59 -6.73
CA LEU A 73 -6.51 7.89 -8.15
C LEU A 73 -7.95 8.33 -8.45
N ALA A 74 -8.10 9.49 -9.07
CA ALA A 74 -9.39 9.99 -9.51
C ALA A 74 -9.61 9.72 -11.00
N GLU A 75 -10.74 9.10 -11.34
CA GLU A 75 -11.15 8.93 -12.74
C GLU A 75 -11.38 10.32 -13.37
N THR A 76 -10.96 10.47 -14.62
CA THR A 76 -11.18 11.70 -15.37
C THR A 76 -12.21 11.47 -16.47
N GLY A 77 -12.82 12.55 -16.97
CA GLY A 77 -13.75 12.47 -18.09
C GLY A 77 -13.10 12.09 -19.44
N CYS A 78 -11.79 11.93 -19.50
CA CYS A 78 -11.08 11.57 -20.72
C CYS A 78 -11.02 10.06 -20.92
N HIS A 79 -11.34 9.62 -22.15
CA HIS A 79 -11.09 8.25 -22.58
C HIS A 79 -9.59 7.96 -22.68
N ILE A 80 -9.14 6.73 -22.42
CA ILE A 80 -7.72 6.35 -22.47
C ILE A 80 -7.07 6.51 -23.86
N LEU A 81 -7.88 6.45 -24.92
CA LEU A 81 -7.47 6.70 -26.30
C LEU A 81 -7.66 8.17 -26.72
N SER A 82 -8.17 9.03 -25.83
CA SER A 82 -8.38 10.44 -26.13
C SER A 82 -7.02 11.12 -26.32
N PRO A 83 -6.87 12.01 -27.33
CA PRO A 83 -5.66 12.81 -27.47
C PRO A 83 -5.54 13.91 -26.41
N THR A 84 -6.59 14.12 -25.60
CA THR A 84 -6.61 15.15 -24.55
C THR A 84 -5.59 14.83 -23.45
N PRO A 85 -4.66 15.76 -23.13
CA PRO A 85 -3.72 15.57 -22.04
C PRO A 85 -4.41 15.46 -20.68
N LEU A 86 -3.91 14.60 -19.79
CA LEU A 86 -4.46 14.39 -18.43
C LEU A 86 -4.66 15.71 -17.65
N ALA A 87 -3.76 16.69 -17.79
CA ALA A 87 -3.89 17.99 -17.11
C ALA A 87 -5.12 18.80 -17.54
N ASN A 88 -5.67 18.49 -18.71
CA ASN A 88 -6.90 19.08 -19.26
C ASN A 88 -8.11 18.16 -19.10
N CYS A 89 -7.91 16.98 -18.53
CA CYS A 89 -8.96 16.04 -18.21
C CYS A 89 -9.52 16.39 -16.84
N THR A 90 -10.76 16.85 -16.81
CA THR A 90 -11.41 17.13 -15.54
C THR A 90 -11.66 15.82 -14.80
N VAL A 91 -11.34 15.82 -13.51
CA VAL A 91 -11.78 14.74 -12.61
C VAL A 91 -13.30 14.65 -12.73
N ARG A 92 -13.78 13.44 -12.97
CA ARG A 92 -15.20 13.18 -13.18
C ARG A 92 -15.95 13.41 -11.87
N SER A 93 -17.05 14.18 -11.91
CA SER A 93 -17.80 14.50 -10.69
C SER A 93 -18.66 13.32 -10.23
N PHE A 94 -18.74 13.09 -8.91
CA PHE A 94 -19.51 11.98 -8.32
C PHE A 94 -21.04 12.03 -8.60
N THR A 95 -21.57 13.19 -8.99
CA THR A 95 -23.02 13.42 -9.18
C THR A 95 -23.60 12.78 -10.45
N GLU A 96 -22.76 12.30 -11.39
CA GLU A 96 -23.24 11.64 -12.61
C GLU A 96 -23.76 10.20 -12.39
N HIS A 97 -23.62 9.66 -11.17
CA HIS A 97 -24.14 8.34 -10.80
C HIS A 97 -25.52 8.36 -10.13
N VAL A 98 -26.16 9.52 -9.94
CA VAL A 98 -27.57 9.59 -9.56
C VAL A 98 -28.39 9.90 -10.80
N SER A 99 -29.09 8.87 -11.28
CA SER A 99 -30.11 8.94 -12.33
C SER A 99 -31.13 10.07 -12.07
N THR A 100 -31.50 10.83 -13.10
CA THR A 100 -32.89 11.10 -13.55
C THR A 100 -32.83 11.70 -14.94
#